data_AF-A0A7Y2U820-F1
#
_entry.id   AF-A0A7Y2U820-F1
#
_cell.length_a   1.000
_cell.length_b   1.000
_cell.length_c   1.000
_cell.angle_alpha   90.00
_cell.angle_beta   90.00
_cell.angle_gamma   90.00
#
_symmetry.space_group_name_H-M   'P 1'
#
loop_
_entity.id
_entity.type
_entity.pdbx_description
1 polymer ?
#
loop_
_entity_poly.entity_id
_entity_poly.type
_entity_poly.pdbx_seq_one_letter_code
_entity_poly.pdbx_strand_id
1 'polypeptide(L)'
;MKKLTFLTTLSTISVFAINSVSAAVLQSFGEQSVGGVSVGSSTIVDTTNDTGNWIDNYNDSADSGTLYYSFDITIDNNVGETGGGGFFTALQLYDGDSERIAIGNNWRSVNWSYFGGGDGDLNGPVPYLIGQTVNIAARVDFNAGANDSITIWLNPVAGVAEGSQALSATTSVSDRNAQFNNIRLRAGNGTGATTFNNIIFATEFADVVAVPEPSSTALLCLGGLALILRRRR
;
A
#
# COMPACT_ATOMS: atom_id res chain seq x y z
N MET A 1 -50.65 54.14 -4.03
CA MET A 1 -49.97 53.35 -2.97
C MET A 1 -50.15 51.86 -3.28
N LYS A 2 -49.17 51.22 -3.91
CA LYS A 2 -49.17 49.77 -4.17
C LYS A 2 -48.16 49.11 -3.22
N LYS A 3 -48.64 48.23 -2.36
CA LYS A 3 -47.88 47.47 -1.37
C LYS A 3 -47.12 46.37 -2.11
N LEU A 4 -45.80 46.40 -2.11
CA LEU A 4 -44.95 45.39 -2.73
C LEU A 4 -44.58 44.34 -1.67
N THR A 5 -45.20 43.16 -1.77
CA THR A 5 -44.93 42.02 -0.88
C THR A 5 -43.75 41.24 -1.43
N PHE A 6 -42.61 41.23 -0.72
CA PHE A 6 -41.47 40.38 -1.07
C PHE A 6 -41.70 38.96 -0.54
N LEU A 7 -41.78 38.00 -1.46
CA LEU A 7 -41.75 36.56 -1.17
C LEU A 7 -40.28 36.13 -1.11
N THR A 8 -39.76 35.81 0.08
CA THR A 8 -38.46 35.16 0.24
C THR A 8 -38.60 33.66 0.01
N THR A 9 -38.07 33.15 -1.11
CA THR A 9 -37.86 31.72 -1.32
C THR A 9 -36.59 31.30 -0.59
N LEU A 10 -36.71 30.46 0.45
CA LEU A 10 -35.57 29.73 1.01
C LEU A 10 -35.13 28.66 -0.02
N SER A 11 -33.92 28.80 -0.54
CA SER A 11 -33.25 27.73 -1.27
C SER A 11 -32.61 26.77 -0.27
N THR A 12 -33.16 25.57 -0.13
CA THR A 12 -32.52 24.45 0.56
C THR A 12 -31.30 24.02 -0.25
N ILE A 13 -30.10 24.25 0.29
CA ILE A 13 -28.88 23.62 -0.22
C ILE A 13 -28.83 22.22 0.38
N SER A 14 -29.22 21.23 -0.40
CA SER A 14 -28.96 19.83 -0.08
C SER A 14 -27.49 19.54 -0.37
N VAL A 15 -26.65 19.56 0.67
CA VAL A 15 -25.30 19.00 0.58
C VAL A 15 -25.47 17.48 0.58
N PHE A 16 -25.38 16.88 -0.60
CA PHE A 16 -25.16 15.44 -0.71
C PHE A 16 -23.74 15.16 -0.22
N ALA A 17 -23.62 14.64 1.01
CA ALA A 17 -22.42 13.91 1.38
C ALA A 17 -22.42 12.63 0.56
N ILE A 18 -21.59 12.57 -0.49
CA ILE A 18 -21.20 11.31 -1.11
C ILE A 18 -20.24 10.64 -0.12
N ASN A 19 -20.80 9.94 0.87
CA ASN A 19 -20.05 8.92 1.57
C ASN A 19 -20.14 7.64 0.73
N SER A 20 -19.43 7.59 -0.40
CA SER A 20 -19.04 6.30 -0.95
C SER A 20 -17.90 5.81 -0.07
N VAL A 21 -18.24 5.10 1.01
CA VAL A 21 -17.29 4.13 1.56
C VAL A 21 -17.13 3.11 0.45
N SER A 22 -16.07 3.25 -0.34
CA SER A 22 -15.80 2.36 -1.46
C SER A 22 -15.68 0.95 -0.89
N ALA A 23 -16.41 0.00 -1.46
CA ALA A 23 -16.31 -1.42 -1.13
C ALA A 23 -14.95 -2.04 -1.55
N ALA A 24 -13.99 -1.20 -1.95
CA ALA A 24 -12.73 -1.61 -2.54
C ALA A 24 -11.55 -1.67 -1.57
N VAL A 25 -11.53 -0.92 -0.46
CA VAL A 25 -10.47 -1.10 0.56
C VAL A 25 -10.80 -2.27 1.48
N LEU A 26 -9.94 -3.28 1.49
CA LEU A 26 -10.07 -4.50 2.29
C LEU A 26 -9.48 -4.31 3.70
N GLN A 27 -8.29 -3.73 3.79
CA GLN A 27 -7.60 -3.50 5.06
C GLN A 27 -6.55 -2.39 4.94
N SER A 28 -6.25 -1.71 6.05
CA SER A 28 -5.16 -0.72 6.10
C SER A 28 -4.40 -0.76 7.42
N PHE A 29 -3.11 -0.46 7.37
CA PHE A 29 -2.25 -0.33 8.54
C PHE A 29 -1.48 0.99 8.49
N GLY A 30 -1.41 1.65 9.65
CA GLY A 30 -0.47 2.75 9.85
C GLY A 30 0.95 2.25 10.05
N GLU A 31 1.82 3.13 10.55
CA GLU A 31 3.25 2.88 10.69
C GLU A 31 3.58 1.57 11.43
N GLN A 32 4.43 0.75 10.81
CA GLN A 32 4.99 -0.48 11.33
C GLN A 32 6.52 -0.42 11.17
N SER A 33 7.26 -0.61 12.25
CA SER A 33 8.72 -0.64 12.20
C SER A 33 9.23 -2.05 12.49
N VAL A 34 10.11 -2.57 11.64
CA VAL A 34 10.69 -3.92 11.75
C VAL A 34 12.22 -3.82 11.80
N GLY A 35 12.85 -4.64 12.64
CA GLY A 35 14.30 -4.70 12.80
C GLY A 35 14.85 -3.86 13.97
N GLY A 36 16.15 -3.53 13.93
CA GLY A 36 16.86 -2.79 14.97
C GLY A 36 17.39 -3.66 16.13
N VAL A 37 16.52 -4.09 17.07
CA VAL A 37 16.92 -4.78 18.33
C VAL A 37 16.21 -6.13 18.55
N SER A 38 15.21 -6.49 17.74
CA SER A 38 14.47 -7.77 17.77
C SER A 38 14.01 -8.19 16.37
N VAL A 39 13.64 -9.47 16.25
CA VAL A 39 13.31 -10.26 15.03
C VAL A 39 13.05 -9.47 13.73
N GLY A 40 13.81 -9.79 12.67
CA GLY A 40 13.69 -9.24 11.32
C GLY A 40 12.41 -9.59 10.56
N SER A 41 11.33 -9.95 11.27
CA SER A 41 10.04 -10.30 10.68
C SER A 41 8.90 -10.00 11.65
N SER A 42 7.83 -9.39 11.15
CA SER A 42 6.56 -9.19 11.86
C SER A 42 5.41 -9.66 10.98
N THR A 43 4.48 -10.46 11.51
CA THR A 43 3.24 -10.81 10.79
C THR A 43 2.20 -9.74 11.05
N ILE A 44 1.72 -9.08 10.00
CA ILE A 44 0.71 -8.01 10.10
C ILE A 44 -0.69 -8.49 9.72
N VAL A 45 -0.78 -9.53 8.89
CA VAL A 45 -2.03 -10.18 8.52
C VAL A 45 -1.84 -11.69 8.54
N ASP A 46 -2.80 -12.41 9.10
CA ASP A 46 -2.95 -13.86 8.99
C ASP A 46 -4.45 -14.22 9.04
N THR A 47 -4.77 -15.50 8.82
CA THR A 47 -6.15 -16.01 8.87
C THR A 47 -6.83 -15.85 10.24
N THR A 48 -6.08 -15.54 11.30
CA THR A 48 -6.63 -15.36 12.65
C THR A 48 -6.98 -13.89 12.95
N ASN A 49 -6.35 -12.94 12.25
CA ASN A 49 -6.55 -11.51 12.46
C ASN A 49 -7.11 -10.76 11.23
N ASP A 50 -7.41 -11.47 10.15
CA ASP A 50 -8.16 -10.94 9.01
C ASP A 50 -9.64 -10.71 9.39
N THR A 51 -9.97 -9.45 9.64
CA THR A 51 -11.34 -9.03 9.99
C THR A 51 -12.32 -9.05 8.82
N GLY A 52 -11.82 -9.06 7.59
CA GLY A 52 -12.64 -9.00 6.36
C GLY A 52 -12.85 -10.37 5.70
N ASN A 53 -12.15 -11.41 6.17
CA ASN A 53 -12.15 -12.75 5.61
C ASN A 53 -11.89 -12.76 4.09
N TRP A 54 -11.03 -11.85 3.64
CA TRP A 54 -10.58 -11.78 2.25
C TRP A 54 -9.35 -12.68 2.03
N ILE A 55 -8.62 -13.01 3.09
CA ILE A 55 -7.55 -14.01 3.14
C ILE A 55 -8.12 -15.29 3.78
N ASP A 56 -8.73 -16.15 2.96
CA ASP A 56 -9.10 -17.51 3.37
C ASP A 56 -7.94 -18.52 3.15
N ASN A 57 -6.99 -18.18 2.27
CA ASN A 57 -5.67 -18.78 1.99
C ASN A 57 -5.18 -18.46 0.56
N TYR A 58 -5.97 -17.70 -0.24
CA TYR A 58 -5.73 -17.41 -1.66
C TYR A 58 -5.08 -18.59 -2.37
N ASN A 59 -5.69 -19.77 -2.19
CA ASN A 59 -5.13 -21.03 -2.59
C ASN A 59 -5.16 -21.11 -4.10
N ASP A 60 -3.97 -21.27 -4.69
CA ASP A 60 -3.76 -21.37 -6.13
C ASP A 60 -4.73 -22.38 -6.77
N SER A 61 -5.01 -23.52 -6.13
CA SER A 61 -5.88 -24.55 -6.74
C SER A 61 -7.37 -24.20 -6.88
N ALA A 62 -7.88 -23.14 -6.24
CA ALA A 62 -9.32 -22.81 -6.23
C ALA A 62 -9.65 -21.32 -6.37
N ASP A 63 -8.75 -20.44 -5.94
CA ASP A 63 -9.03 -19.01 -5.84
C ASP A 63 -8.58 -18.28 -7.12
N SER A 64 -9.40 -17.33 -7.54
CA SER A 64 -9.12 -16.44 -8.68
C SER A 64 -9.57 -15.03 -8.34
N GLY A 65 -8.96 -14.05 -9.00
CA GLY A 65 -9.30 -12.64 -8.79
C GLY A 65 -8.06 -11.78 -8.71
N THR A 66 -8.25 -10.54 -8.28
CA THR A 66 -7.18 -9.56 -8.22
C THR A 66 -7.09 -8.95 -6.83
N LEU A 67 -5.88 -8.93 -6.28
CA LEU A 67 -5.55 -8.20 -5.06
C LEU A 67 -4.62 -7.04 -5.42
N TYR A 68 -4.99 -5.85 -4.97
CA TYR A 68 -4.10 -4.69 -4.97
C TYR A 68 -3.57 -4.48 -3.57
N TYR A 69 -2.32 -4.08 -3.47
CA TYR A 69 -1.80 -3.52 -2.23
C TYR A 69 -0.78 -2.43 -2.50
N SER A 70 -0.66 -1.49 -1.56
CA SER A 70 0.43 -0.53 -1.54
C SER A 70 0.95 -0.32 -0.15
N PHE A 71 2.15 0.25 -0.06
CA PHE A 71 2.79 0.63 1.18
C PHE A 71 3.88 1.65 0.89
N ASP A 72 4.09 2.54 1.85
CA ASP A 72 5.30 3.35 1.93
C ASP A 72 6.38 2.54 2.64
N ILE A 73 7.60 2.58 2.13
CA ILE A 73 8.76 1.90 2.70
C ILE A 73 9.92 2.87 2.83
N THR A 74 10.54 2.87 4.01
CA THR A 74 11.74 3.65 4.33
C THR A 74 12.77 2.72 4.96
N ILE A 75 13.94 2.61 4.32
CA ILE A 75 15.09 1.92 4.92
C ILE A 75 15.73 2.87 5.91
N ASP A 76 15.54 2.66 7.20
CA ASP A 76 16.03 3.58 8.24
C ASP A 76 17.51 3.32 8.56
N ASN A 77 17.90 2.05 8.52
CA ASN A 77 19.26 1.63 8.80
C ASN A 77 19.59 0.34 8.06
N ASN A 78 20.78 0.27 7.48
CA ASN A 78 21.37 -0.98 6.99
C ASN A 78 22.81 -1.17 7.46
N VAL A 79 23.26 -0.40 8.46
CA VAL A 79 24.60 -0.55 9.03
C VAL A 79 24.75 -1.96 9.59
N GLY A 80 25.89 -2.60 9.29
CA GLY A 80 26.23 -3.93 9.79
C GLY A 80 25.68 -5.09 8.96
N GLU A 81 24.88 -4.81 7.94
CA GLU A 81 24.38 -5.81 7.00
C GLU A 81 25.51 -6.24 6.04
N THR A 82 25.54 -7.54 5.74
CA THR A 82 26.65 -8.17 5.01
C THR A 82 26.23 -8.73 3.65
N GLY A 83 24.99 -8.51 3.24
CA GLY A 83 24.48 -8.99 1.97
C GLY A 83 25.18 -8.38 0.76
N GLY A 84 25.15 -9.09 -0.36
CA GLY A 84 25.74 -8.60 -1.62
C GLY A 84 25.11 -7.30 -2.12
N GLY A 85 23.87 -7.03 -1.71
CA GLY A 85 23.13 -5.78 -1.89
C GLY A 85 23.06 -4.88 -0.65
N GLY A 86 23.64 -5.31 0.47
CA GLY A 86 23.81 -4.49 1.66
C GLY A 86 22.58 -4.30 2.55
N PHE A 87 21.40 -4.82 2.22
CA PHE A 87 20.26 -4.89 3.14
C PHE A 87 19.18 -5.83 2.60
N PHE A 88 18.29 -6.34 3.45
CA PHE A 88 17.10 -7.05 3.01
C PHE A 88 15.88 -6.47 3.71
N THR A 89 14.82 -6.20 2.96
CA THR A 89 13.55 -5.75 3.55
C THR A 89 12.42 -5.97 2.57
N ALA A 90 11.21 -6.28 3.03
CA ALA A 90 10.05 -6.36 2.14
C ALA A 90 8.73 -6.43 2.91
N LEU A 91 7.65 -6.11 2.22
CA LEU A 91 6.35 -6.74 2.49
C LEU A 91 6.30 -8.05 1.70
N GLN A 92 5.98 -9.14 2.38
CA GLN A 92 6.07 -10.49 1.82
C GLN A 92 4.81 -11.31 2.07
N LEU A 93 4.32 -11.93 1.00
CA LEU A 93 3.30 -12.97 1.06
C LEU A 93 3.95 -14.30 1.46
N TYR A 94 3.30 -15.04 2.35
CA TYR A 94 3.77 -16.32 2.86
C TYR A 94 2.63 -17.33 2.87
N ASP A 95 3.00 -18.60 2.68
CA ASP A 95 2.09 -19.73 2.79
C ASP A 95 2.65 -20.73 3.80
N GLY A 96 2.18 -20.63 5.04
CA GLY A 96 2.76 -21.33 6.18
C GLY A 96 4.22 -20.89 6.39
N ASP A 97 5.16 -21.79 6.11
CA ASP A 97 6.61 -21.53 6.18
C ASP A 97 7.24 -21.26 4.80
N SER A 98 6.45 -21.30 3.72
CA SER A 98 6.95 -21.08 2.37
C SER A 98 6.95 -19.60 2.02
N GLU A 99 8.12 -19.11 1.63
CA GLU A 99 8.30 -17.77 1.06
C GLU A 99 7.68 -17.70 -0.34
N ARG A 100 6.70 -16.82 -0.50
CA ARG A 100 6.07 -16.52 -1.79
C ARG A 100 6.61 -15.17 -2.25
N ILE A 101 5.83 -14.37 -2.96
CA ILE A 101 6.31 -13.09 -3.46
C ILE A 101 6.58 -12.09 -2.33
N ALA A 102 7.71 -11.41 -2.43
CA ALA A 102 8.10 -10.29 -1.58
C ALA A 102 8.49 -9.10 -2.43
N ILE A 103 8.16 -7.89 -1.98
CA ILE A 103 8.51 -6.63 -2.67
C ILE A 103 9.17 -5.68 -1.69
N GLY A 104 10.36 -5.18 -2.04
CA GLY A 104 11.19 -4.34 -1.20
C GLY A 104 12.62 -4.32 -1.72
N ASN A 105 13.60 -4.76 -0.91
CA ASN A 105 14.98 -4.99 -1.33
C ASN A 105 15.40 -6.44 -1.06
N ASN A 106 15.87 -7.14 -2.08
CA ASN A 106 16.44 -8.49 -1.96
C ASN A 106 17.90 -8.41 -1.47
N TRP A 107 18.37 -9.51 -0.87
CA TRP A 107 19.69 -9.59 -0.22
C TRP A 107 20.90 -9.28 -1.13
N ARG A 108 20.74 -9.41 -2.45
CA ARG A 108 21.80 -9.26 -3.45
C ARG A 108 21.71 -7.96 -4.24
N SER A 109 20.65 -7.17 -4.04
CA SER A 109 20.40 -5.95 -4.79
C SER A 109 20.62 -4.69 -3.98
N VAL A 110 21.10 -3.66 -4.68
CA VAL A 110 21.15 -2.27 -4.20
C VAL A 110 19.94 -1.45 -4.71
N ASN A 111 19.01 -2.11 -5.39
CA ASN A 111 17.84 -1.54 -6.02
C ASN A 111 16.58 -2.11 -5.37
N TRP A 112 15.49 -1.33 -5.37
CA TRP A 112 14.18 -1.92 -5.10
C TRP A 112 13.96 -3.13 -6.02
N SER A 113 13.46 -4.21 -5.46
CA SER A 113 13.46 -5.55 -6.05
C SER A 113 12.31 -6.40 -5.49
N TYR A 114 12.13 -7.57 -6.10
CA TYR A 114 11.26 -8.62 -5.62
C TYR A 114 12.06 -9.91 -5.40
N PHE A 115 11.52 -10.81 -4.57
CA PHE A 115 12.08 -12.15 -4.32
C PHE A 115 11.01 -13.14 -3.86
N GLY A 116 11.42 -14.40 -3.69
CA GLY A 116 10.59 -15.50 -3.17
C GLY A 116 9.80 -16.21 -4.28
N GLY A 117 10.35 -17.34 -4.71
CA GLY A 117 10.02 -18.00 -5.98
C GLY A 117 10.89 -17.54 -7.16
N GLY A 118 11.70 -16.48 -6.97
CA GLY A 118 12.72 -15.97 -7.87
C GLY A 118 12.96 -14.48 -7.63
N ASP A 119 14.13 -13.97 -8.00
CA ASP A 119 14.60 -12.64 -7.60
C ASP A 119 14.85 -11.75 -8.82
N GLY A 120 14.59 -10.45 -8.68
CA GLY A 120 14.86 -9.48 -9.72
C GLY A 120 14.72 -8.04 -9.25
N ASP A 121 15.35 -7.12 -9.96
CA ASP A 121 15.23 -5.68 -9.71
C ASP A 121 13.93 -5.13 -10.28
N LEU A 122 13.36 -4.13 -9.59
CA LEU A 122 12.26 -3.34 -10.11
C LEU A 122 12.78 -2.31 -11.10
N ASN A 123 11.90 -1.95 -12.04
CA ASN A 123 12.07 -0.81 -12.92
C ASN A 123 11.84 0.46 -12.09
N GLY A 124 12.68 1.48 -12.28
CA GLY A 124 12.50 2.79 -11.66
C GLY A 124 13.82 3.49 -11.32
N PRO A 125 13.79 4.62 -10.60
CA PRO A 125 15.01 5.25 -10.11
C PRO A 125 15.71 4.31 -9.12
N VAL A 126 16.92 3.94 -9.48
CA VAL A 126 17.80 3.02 -8.78
C VAL A 126 19.14 3.70 -8.54
N PRO A 127 19.83 3.49 -7.40
CA PRO A 127 19.56 2.57 -6.27
C PRO A 127 18.60 3.10 -5.19
N TYR A 128 18.21 2.27 -4.22
CA TYR A 128 17.50 2.76 -3.03
C TYR A 128 18.42 3.66 -2.17
N LEU A 129 17.84 4.58 -1.42
CA LEU A 129 18.57 5.47 -0.50
C LEU A 129 18.06 5.32 0.94
N ILE A 130 18.99 5.26 1.88
CA ILE A 130 18.66 5.20 3.32
C ILE A 130 17.95 6.51 3.72
N GLY A 131 16.87 6.38 4.48
CA GLY A 131 16.02 7.49 4.92
C GLY A 131 15.12 8.07 3.83
N GLN A 132 15.18 7.56 2.60
CA GLN A 132 14.23 7.91 1.56
C GLN A 132 13.00 7.01 1.65
N THR A 133 11.83 7.63 1.79
CA THR A 133 10.54 6.96 1.62
C THR A 133 10.21 6.84 0.14
N VAL A 134 9.80 5.65 -0.29
CA VAL A 134 9.14 5.42 -1.57
C VAL A 134 7.79 4.77 -1.35
N ASN A 135 6.86 5.01 -2.27
CA ASN A 135 5.60 4.29 -2.33
C ASN A 135 5.73 3.14 -3.32
N ILE A 136 5.29 1.95 -2.94
CA ILE A 136 5.23 0.78 -3.82
C ILE A 136 3.78 0.32 -3.86
N ALA A 137 3.25 0.13 -5.07
CA ALA A 137 1.98 -0.55 -5.28
C ALA A 137 2.19 -1.83 -6.06
N ALA A 138 1.34 -2.82 -5.83
CA ALA A 138 1.34 -4.08 -6.52
C ALA A 138 -0.08 -4.55 -6.80
N ARG A 139 -0.21 -5.25 -7.91
CA ARG A 139 -1.39 -6.00 -8.33
C ARG A 139 -0.97 -7.45 -8.47
N VAL A 140 -1.71 -8.34 -7.81
CA VAL A 140 -1.57 -9.80 -7.97
C VAL A 140 -2.83 -10.29 -8.65
N ASP A 141 -2.66 -10.93 -9.81
CA ASP A 141 -3.73 -11.63 -10.50
C ASP A 141 -3.61 -13.11 -10.23
N PHE A 142 -4.55 -13.64 -9.46
CA PHE A 142 -4.62 -15.05 -9.11
C PHE A 142 -5.26 -15.86 -10.24
N ASN A 143 -4.55 -16.88 -10.71
CA ASN A 143 -5.01 -17.76 -11.77
C ASN A 143 -5.25 -19.17 -11.21
N ALA A 144 -6.52 -19.52 -10.97
CA ALA A 144 -6.86 -20.81 -10.36
C ALA A 144 -6.20 -22.02 -11.08
N GLY A 145 -5.35 -22.73 -10.36
CA GLY A 145 -4.62 -23.94 -10.75
C GLY A 145 -3.41 -23.67 -11.65
N ALA A 146 -2.95 -22.43 -11.71
CA ALA A 146 -1.91 -21.99 -12.63
C ALA A 146 -1.06 -20.88 -12.00
N ASN A 147 0.08 -20.59 -12.63
CA ASN A 147 0.91 -19.49 -12.15
C ASN A 147 0.19 -18.13 -12.28
N ASP A 148 0.37 -17.31 -11.27
CA ASP A 148 -0.08 -15.94 -11.10
C ASP A 148 0.82 -14.94 -11.83
N SER A 149 0.28 -13.74 -12.03
CA SER A 149 1.04 -12.59 -12.50
C SER A 149 1.01 -11.45 -11.49
N ILE A 150 2.15 -10.79 -11.31
CA ILE A 150 2.28 -9.61 -10.47
C ILE A 150 2.71 -8.42 -11.32
N THR A 151 2.03 -7.29 -11.17
CA THR A 151 2.49 -5.99 -11.66
C THR A 151 2.85 -5.11 -10.48
N ILE A 152 4.03 -4.50 -10.52
CA ILE A 152 4.59 -3.69 -9.44
C ILE A 152 4.87 -2.30 -9.99
N TRP A 153 4.42 -1.26 -9.27
CA TRP A 153 4.69 0.13 -9.59
C TRP A 153 5.51 0.76 -8.48
N LEU A 154 6.64 1.36 -8.85
CA LEU A 154 7.45 2.17 -7.95
C LEU A 154 7.06 3.64 -8.09
N ASN A 155 6.60 4.24 -6.99
CA ASN A 155 6.04 5.59 -6.92
C ASN A 155 4.94 5.83 -7.97
N PRO A 156 3.84 5.04 -7.96
CA PRO A 156 2.73 5.26 -8.86
C PRO A 156 2.12 6.66 -8.69
N VAL A 157 1.59 7.22 -9.77
CA VAL A 157 1.01 8.57 -9.77
C VAL A 157 -0.50 8.50 -9.57
N ALA A 158 -0.99 9.10 -8.50
CA ALA A 158 -2.41 9.23 -8.22
C ALA A 158 -3.14 9.96 -9.36
N GLY A 159 -4.34 9.48 -9.71
CA GLY A 159 -5.15 10.05 -10.80
C GLY A 159 -4.68 9.68 -12.21
N VAL A 160 -3.57 8.97 -12.36
CA VAL A 160 -3.16 8.32 -13.61
C VAL A 160 -3.74 6.91 -13.64
N ALA A 161 -4.43 6.56 -14.73
CA ALA A 161 -5.00 5.23 -14.90
C ALA A 161 -3.93 4.13 -14.83
N GLU A 162 -4.31 2.95 -14.33
CA GLU A 162 -3.41 1.79 -14.13
C GLU A 162 -2.54 1.51 -15.38
N GLY A 163 -3.17 1.34 -16.54
CA GLY A 163 -2.48 1.07 -17.81
C GLY A 163 -1.71 2.26 -18.40
N SER A 164 -1.71 3.43 -17.75
CA SER A 164 -1.01 4.64 -18.17
C SER A 164 0.13 5.04 -17.22
N GLN A 165 0.42 4.24 -16.20
CA GLN A 165 1.60 4.44 -15.35
C GLN A 165 2.89 4.31 -16.18
N ALA A 166 3.95 4.97 -15.72
CA ALA A 166 5.21 5.00 -16.47
C ALA A 166 5.84 3.60 -16.53
N LEU A 167 6.07 3.09 -17.75
CA LEU A 167 6.70 1.78 -17.97
C LEU A 167 8.12 1.71 -17.38
N SER A 168 8.82 2.85 -17.31
CA SER A 168 10.14 2.95 -16.68
C SER A 168 10.14 2.72 -15.17
N ALA A 169 8.96 2.71 -14.52
CA ALA A 169 8.76 2.47 -13.10
C ALA A 169 7.72 1.37 -12.83
N THR A 170 7.43 0.55 -13.85
CA THR A 170 6.47 -0.56 -13.78
C THR A 170 7.19 -1.86 -14.11
N THR A 171 7.13 -2.84 -13.21
CA THR A 171 7.71 -4.19 -13.40
C THR A 171 6.58 -5.21 -13.49
N SER A 172 6.60 -6.03 -14.53
CA SER A 172 5.72 -7.18 -14.66
C SER A 172 6.49 -8.46 -14.38
N VAL A 173 5.98 -9.27 -13.47
CA VAL A 173 6.52 -10.57 -13.08
C VAL A 173 5.47 -11.63 -13.41
N SER A 174 5.76 -12.50 -14.36
CA SER A 174 4.90 -13.65 -14.69
C SER A 174 5.43 -14.93 -14.03
N ASP A 175 4.61 -15.98 -14.13
CA ASP A 175 4.98 -17.35 -13.79
C ASP A 175 5.36 -17.53 -12.32
N ARG A 176 4.58 -16.92 -11.41
CA ARG A 176 4.78 -17.03 -9.96
C ARG A 176 3.64 -17.80 -9.31
N ASN A 177 3.91 -18.43 -8.18
CA ASN A 177 2.83 -18.86 -7.29
C ASN A 177 2.80 -17.87 -6.12
N ALA A 178 1.73 -17.08 -6.05
CA ALA A 178 1.53 -16.03 -5.08
C ALA A 178 0.52 -16.42 -3.98
N GLN A 179 0.14 -17.70 -3.89
CA GLN A 179 -0.77 -18.21 -2.86
C GLN A 179 -0.25 -17.86 -1.47
N PHE A 180 -1.12 -17.47 -0.53
CA PHE A 180 -0.66 -17.01 0.77
C PHE A 180 -1.75 -17.06 1.85
N ASN A 181 -1.33 -17.32 3.09
CA ASN A 181 -2.20 -17.30 4.27
C ASN A 181 -1.72 -16.34 5.35
N ASN A 182 -0.61 -15.64 5.12
CA ASN A 182 -0.12 -14.59 5.98
C ASN A 182 0.74 -13.58 5.20
N ILE A 183 0.78 -12.37 5.74
CA ILE A 183 1.55 -11.24 5.22
C ILE A 183 2.54 -10.81 6.30
N ARG A 184 3.82 -10.75 5.92
CA ARG A 184 4.91 -10.41 6.81
C ARG A 184 5.64 -9.18 6.33
N LEU A 185 5.99 -8.32 7.27
CA LEU A 185 6.96 -7.25 7.09
C LEU A 185 8.32 -7.77 7.50
N ARG A 186 9.32 -7.53 6.67
CA ARG A 186 10.65 -8.11 6.76
C ARG A 186 11.69 -7.00 6.80
N ALA A 187 12.69 -7.17 7.64
CA ALA A 187 13.91 -6.37 7.65
C ALA A 187 15.08 -7.31 7.95
N GLY A 188 16.28 -6.94 7.50
CA GLY A 188 17.48 -7.78 7.53
C GLY A 188 17.91 -8.24 8.92
N ASN A 189 19.09 -8.84 8.98
CA ASN A 189 19.59 -9.42 10.22
C ASN A 189 20.46 -8.41 10.98
N GLY A 190 20.38 -8.40 12.30
CA GLY A 190 21.21 -7.51 13.13
C GLY A 190 20.53 -6.15 13.34
N THR A 191 21.22 -5.05 13.03
CA THR A 191 20.74 -3.69 13.30
C THR A 191 19.95 -3.06 12.16
N GLY A 192 19.78 -3.78 11.04
CA GLY A 192 18.97 -3.31 9.92
C GLY A 192 17.54 -3.00 10.36
N ALA A 193 16.98 -1.90 9.86
CA ALA A 193 15.68 -1.40 10.26
C ALA A 193 14.92 -0.81 9.08
N THR A 194 13.61 -1.04 9.06
CA THR A 194 12.71 -0.52 8.04
C THR A 194 11.39 -0.12 8.66
N THR A 195 10.95 1.09 8.30
CA THR A 195 9.61 1.57 8.56
C THR A 195 8.74 1.37 7.32
N PHE A 196 7.61 0.70 7.53
CA PHE A 196 6.51 0.59 6.59
C PHE A 196 5.38 1.50 7.07
N ASN A 197 4.68 2.17 6.18
CA ASN A 197 3.53 2.99 6.54
C ASN A 197 2.50 2.97 5.42
N ASN A 198 1.30 3.50 5.66
CA ASN A 198 0.21 3.60 4.67
C ASN A 198 0.01 2.29 3.91
N ILE A 199 0.01 1.17 4.63
CA ILE A 199 -0.18 -0.16 4.02
C ILE A 199 -1.66 -0.28 3.73
N ILE A 200 -2.02 -0.53 2.48
CA ILE A 200 -3.41 -0.62 2.02
C ILE A 200 -3.55 -1.90 1.20
N PHE A 201 -4.59 -2.67 1.46
CA PHE A 201 -5.05 -3.79 0.64
C PHE A 201 -6.40 -3.42 0.06
N ALA A 202 -6.59 -3.66 -1.23
CA ALA A 202 -7.79 -3.28 -1.94
C ALA A 202 -8.11 -4.21 -3.13
N THR A 203 -9.30 -4.05 -3.70
CA THR A 203 -9.74 -4.72 -4.94
C THR A 203 -9.64 -3.82 -6.17
N GLU A 204 -9.28 -2.54 -6.01
CA GLU A 204 -9.11 -1.59 -7.12
C GLU A 204 -7.77 -0.83 -7.03
N PHE A 205 -7.20 -0.55 -8.20
CA PHE A 205 -5.94 0.21 -8.31
C PHE A 205 -6.06 1.63 -7.72
N ALA A 206 -7.21 2.28 -7.91
CA ALA A 206 -7.43 3.67 -7.48
C ALA A 206 -7.27 3.84 -5.96
N ASP A 207 -7.64 2.83 -5.18
CA ASP A 207 -7.58 2.89 -3.71
C ASP A 207 -6.17 2.70 -3.16
N VAL A 208 -5.29 1.99 -3.89
CA VAL A 208 -3.89 1.78 -3.46
C VAL A 208 -2.96 2.90 -3.95
N VAL A 209 -3.39 3.70 -4.93
CA VAL A 209 -2.65 4.90 -5.37
C VAL A 209 -3.28 6.20 -4.89
N ALA A 210 -4.36 6.13 -4.11
CA ALA A 210 -4.95 7.29 -3.50
C ALA A 210 -3.92 7.94 -2.58
N VAL A 211 -3.71 9.25 -2.76
CA VAL A 211 -2.90 10.04 -1.83
C VAL A 211 -3.60 9.94 -0.47
N PRO A 212 -2.94 9.45 0.61
CA PRO A 212 -3.50 9.56 1.93
C PRO A 212 -3.77 11.04 2.16
N GLU A 213 -5.04 11.45 2.14
CA GLU A 213 -5.35 12.86 2.26
C GLU A 213 -4.75 13.34 3.58
N PRO A 214 -3.93 14.42 3.60
CA PRO A 214 -3.41 14.94 4.83
C PRO A 214 -4.58 15.53 5.61
N SER A 215 -5.26 14.70 6.40
CA SER A 215 -6.31 15.09 7.32
C SER A 215 -7.24 16.17 6.71
N SER A 216 -7.96 15.88 5.63
CA SER A 216 -8.96 16.82 5.11
C SER A 216 -10.01 17.17 6.17
N THR A 217 -10.20 16.30 7.18
CA THR A 217 -10.91 16.60 8.42
C THR A 217 -10.26 17.72 9.24
N ALA A 218 -8.94 17.81 9.33
CA ALA A 218 -8.23 18.91 10.00
C ALA A 218 -8.41 20.23 9.23
N LEU A 219 -8.36 20.22 7.90
CA LEU A 219 -8.61 21.43 7.10
C LEU A 219 -10.07 21.90 7.21
N LEU A 220 -11.04 20.97 7.23
CA LEU A 220 -12.45 21.29 7.43
C LEU A 220 -12.73 21.77 8.86
N CYS A 221 -12.10 21.18 9.87
CA CYS A 221 -12.19 21.60 11.27
C CYS A 221 -11.56 22.99 11.49
N LEU A 222 -10.39 23.27 10.89
CA LEU A 222 -9.75 24.58 10.96
C LEU A 222 -10.53 25.64 10.17
N GLY A 223 -11.05 25.30 8.99
CA GLY A 223 -11.92 26.17 8.20
C GLY A 223 -13.24 26.49 8.90
N GLY A 224 -13.87 25.48 9.52
CA GLY A 224 -15.08 25.63 10.33
C GLY A 224 -14.85 26.48 11.58
N LEU A 225 -13.74 26.28 12.30
CA LEU A 225 -13.38 27.07 13.47
C LEU A 225 -13.08 28.53 13.11
N ALA A 226 -12.39 28.77 12.00
CA ALA A 226 -12.12 30.12 11.49
C ALA A 226 -13.41 30.87 11.12
N LEU A 227 -14.40 30.19 10.54
CA LEU A 227 -15.73 30.75 10.25
C LEU A 227 -16.54 31.05 11.52
N ILE A 228 -16.47 30.18 12.54
CA ILE A 228 -17.13 30.40 13.83
C ILE A 228 -16.51 31.60 14.57
N LEU A 229 -15.18 31.73 14.54
CA LEU A 229 -14.48 32.86 15.17
C LEU A 229 -14.71 34.18 14.43
N ARG A 230 -14.87 34.16 13.10
CA ARG A 230 -15.19 35.37 12.30
C ARG A 230 -16.59 35.92 12.55
N ARG A 231 -17.56 35.07 12.93
CA ARG A 231 -18.95 35.48 13.20
C ARG A 231 -19.13 36.12 14.59
N ARG A 232 -18.11 36.08 15.44
CA ARG A 232 -18.13 36.61 16.82
C ARG A 232 -17.39 37.94 16.99
N ARG A 233 -16.98 38.60 15.90
CA ARG A 233 -16.55 40.00 15.87
C ARG A 233 -17.62 40.82 15.16
#